data_AF-A0A351UTP7-F1
#
_entry.id   AF-A0A351UTP7-F1
#
_cell.length_a   1.000
_cell.length_b   1.000
_cell.length_c   1.000
_cell.angle_alpha   90.00
_cell.angle_beta   90.00
_cell.angle_gamma   90.00
#
_symmetry.space_group_name_H-M   'P 1'
#
loop_
_entity.id
_entity.type
_entity.pdbx_description
1 polymer ?
#
loop_
_entity_poly.entity_id
_entity_poly.type
_entity_poly.pdbx_seq_one_letter_code
_entity_poly.pdbx_strand_id
1 'polypeptide(L)' 'NRMTNYIFKVLEEKGVPTHLVEELSDRETAVKKVEIVPLEVIIRNVAAGSFSKRLGVEEGRKLLCPTLEFSYKND' A
#
# COMPACT_ATOMS: atom_id res chain seq x y z
N ASN A 1 -0.50 -10.20 9.23
CA ASN A 1 0.42 -11.22 8.71
C ASN A 1 -0.16 -11.93 7.49
N ARG A 2 -1.08 -12.90 7.66
CA ARG A 2 -1.59 -13.76 6.58
C ARG A 2 -2.17 -13.02 5.36
N MET A 3 -2.94 -11.96 5.57
CA MET A 3 -3.47 -11.15 4.46
C MET A 3 -2.35 -10.45 3.66
N THR A 4 -1.35 -9.89 4.34
CA THR A 4 -0.18 -9.28 3.69
C THR A 4 0.57 -10.31 2.85
N ASN A 5 0.82 -11.49 3.40
CA ASN A 5 1.52 -12.57 2.69
C ASN A 5 0.74 -13.05 1.46
N TYR A 6 -0.58 -13.18 1.57
CA TYR A 6 -1.44 -13.53 0.44
C TYR A 6 -1.36 -12.48 -0.67
N ILE A 7 -1.53 -11.19 -0.34
CA ILE A 7 -1.47 -10.12 -1.34
C ILE A 7 -0.08 -10.04 -1.98
N PHE A 8 1.01 -10.18 -1.22
CA PHE A 8 2.37 -10.20 -1.77
C PHE A 8 2.61 -11.36 -2.73
N LYS A 9 2.10 -12.57 -2.44
CA LYS A 9 2.15 -13.70 -3.38
C LYS A 9 1.43 -13.38 -4.70
N VAL A 10 0.24 -12.78 -4.63
CA VAL A 10 -0.53 -12.34 -5.83
C VAL A 10 0.24 -11.28 -6.63
N LEU A 11 0.99 -10.40 -5.97
CA LEU A 11 1.82 -9.39 -6.64
C LEU A 11 3.02 -10.03 -7.35
N GLU A 12 3.73 -10.93 -6.68
CA GLU A 12 4.88 -11.66 -7.25
C GLU A 12 4.46 -12.53 -8.45
N GLU A 13 3.30 -13.21 -8.37
CA GLU A 13 2.72 -13.98 -9.49
C GLU A 13 2.44 -13.10 -10.72
N LYS A 14 2.16 -11.81 -10.50
CA LYS A 14 1.97 -10.81 -11.56
C LYS A 14 3.26 -10.10 -11.96
N GLY A 15 4.42 -10.54 -11.46
CA GLY A 15 5.73 -9.99 -11.77
C GLY A 15 6.08 -8.70 -11.03
N VAL A 16 5.35 -8.35 -9.97
CA VAL A 16 5.67 -7.19 -9.12
C VAL A 16 6.53 -7.67 -7.95
N PRO A 17 7.83 -7.31 -7.91
CA PRO A 17 8.73 -7.78 -6.88
C PRO A 17 8.37 -7.19 -5.52
N THR A 18 8.42 -8.03 -4.50
CA THR A 18 8.18 -7.70 -3.10
C THR A 18 9.35 -8.17 -2.23
N HIS A 19 9.34 -7.75 -0.96
CA HIS A 19 10.30 -8.23 0.03
C HIS A 19 9.91 -9.57 0.67
N LEU A 20 8.78 -10.19 0.31
CA LEU A 20 8.34 -11.44 0.92
C LEU A 20 9.37 -12.54 0.65
N VAL A 21 9.71 -13.32 1.67
CA VAL A 21 10.47 -14.58 1.53
C VAL A 21 9.56 -15.75 1.85
N GLU A 22 9.08 -15.85 3.10
CA GLU A 22 8.18 -16.92 3.53
C GLU A 22 7.38 -16.56 4.79
N GLU A 23 6.26 -17.24 4.99
CA GLU A 23 5.46 -17.16 6.22
C GLU A 23 5.98 -18.16 7.24
N LEU A 24 6.36 -17.70 8.43
CA LEU A 24 6.94 -18.55 9.48
C LEU A 24 5.88 -19.04 10.48
N SER A 25 4.90 -18.18 10.78
CA SER A 25 3.79 -18.47 11.68
C SER A 25 2.58 -17.58 11.40
N ASP A 26 1.49 -17.76 12.13
CA ASP A 26 0.31 -16.87 12.03
C ASP A 26 0.64 -15.39 12.30
N ARG A 27 1.77 -15.10 12.96
CA ARG A 27 2.17 -13.75 13.37
C ARG A 27 3.53 -13.30 12.83
N GLU A 28 4.34 -14.18 12.25
CA GLU A 28 5.70 -13.88 11.80
C GLU A 28 5.90 -14.17 10.31
N THR A 29 6.71 -13.35 9.66
CA THR A 29 7.05 -13.46 8.24
C THR A 29 8.51 -13.10 8.03
N ALA A 30 9.23 -13.95 7.32
CA ALA A 30 10.58 -13.65 6.86
C ALA A 30 10.51 -12.75 5.63
N VAL A 31 11.30 -11.66 5.65
CA VAL A 31 11.36 -10.68 4.56
C VAL A 31 12.80 -10.34 4.20
N LYS A 32 13.03 -9.91 2.96
CA LYS A 32 14.29 -9.35 2.52
C LYS A 32 14.53 -8.04 3.28
N LYS A 33 15.71 -7.89 3.87
CA LYS A 33 16.13 -6.62 4.47
C LYS A 33 16.24 -5.57 3.38
N VAL A 34 15.61 -4.43 3.57
CA VAL A 34 15.62 -3.29 2.64
C VAL A 34 15.95 -2.00 3.38
N GLU A 35 16.45 -1.02 2.64
CA GLU A 35 16.50 0.37 3.10
C GLU A 35 15.17 1.03 2.74
N ILE A 36 14.42 1.49 3.74
CA ILE A 36 13.11 2.11 3.53
C ILE A 36 13.32 3.55 3.03
N VAL A 37 12.83 3.84 1.83
CA VAL A 37 12.66 5.23 1.39
C VAL A 37 11.60 5.87 2.29
N PRO A 38 11.85 7.04 2.92
CA PRO A 38 10.94 7.66 3.91
C PRO A 38 9.75 8.35 3.23
N LEU A 39 9.04 7.62 2.37
CA LEU A 39 7.88 8.07 1.62
C LEU A 39 6.77 7.04 1.70
N GLU A 40 5.57 7.50 1.99
CA GLU A 40 4.35 6.71 1.82
C GLU A 40 3.80 6.94 0.43
N VAL A 41 3.67 5.87 -0.35
CA VAL A 41 3.13 5.90 -1.70
C VAL A 41 1.67 5.47 -1.65
N ILE A 42 0.76 6.41 -1.95
CA ILE A 42 -0.68 6.23 -1.77
C ILE A 42 -1.36 6.28 -3.14
N ILE A 43 -2.14 5.25 -3.47
CA ILE A 43 -2.96 5.22 -4.68
C ILE A 43 -4.43 5.32 -4.29
N ARG A 44 -5.18 6.20 -4.96
CA ARG A 44 -6.61 6.41 -4.74
C ARG A 44 -7.39 6.22 -6.02
N ASN A 45 -8.37 5.32 -6.00
CA ASN A 45 -9.34 5.16 -7.10
C ASN A 45 -10.67 5.90 -6.83
N VAL A 46 -10.96 6.14 -5.55
CA VAL A 46 -12.17 6.79 -5.04
C VAL A 46 -11.76 7.78 -3.96
N ALA A 47 -12.41 8.94 -3.91
CA ALA A 47 -12.20 9.92 -2.86
C ALA A 47 -12.68 9.37 -1.51
N ALA A 48 -11.81 9.36 -0.51
CA ALA A 48 -12.13 8.91 0.85
C ALA A 48 -11.14 9.49 1.87
N GLY A 49 -11.53 9.47 3.15
CA GLY A 49 -10.66 9.80 4.28
C GLY A 49 -10.01 11.20 4.19
N SER A 50 -8.73 11.28 4.55
CA SER A 50 -7.99 12.56 4.62
C SER A 50 -7.95 13.32 3.28
N PHE A 51 -8.01 12.61 2.15
CA PHE A 51 -8.06 13.21 0.83
C PHE A 51 -9.35 14.00 0.61
N SER A 52 -10.50 13.41 0.93
CA SER A 52 -11.81 14.06 0.81
C SER A 52 -11.88 15.31 1.67
N LYS A 53 -11.42 15.22 2.93
CA LYS A 53 -11.36 16.35 3.86
C LYS A 53 -10.45 17.49 3.37
N ARG A 54 -9.27 17.17 2.85
CA ARG A 54 -8.27 18.17 2.44
C ARG A 54 -8.67 18.90 1.16
N LEU A 55 -9.31 18.21 0.22
CA LEU A 55 -9.65 18.76 -1.10
C LEU A 55 -11.13 19.17 -1.23
N GLY A 56 -11.94 18.97 -0.20
CA GLY A 56 -13.38 19.29 -0.24
C GLY A 56 -14.14 18.42 -1.24
N VAL A 57 -13.66 17.20 -1.49
CA VAL A 57 -14.29 16.25 -2.41
C VAL A 57 -15.16 15.30 -1.62
N GLU A 58 -16.42 15.13 -2.05
CA GLU A 58 -17.35 14.17 -1.44
C GLU A 58 -16.76 12.76 -1.40
N GLU A 59 -16.88 12.11 -0.24
CA GLU A 59 -16.42 10.74 -0.04
C GLU A 59 -17.27 9.76 -0.86
N GLY A 60 -16.63 8.73 -1.42
CA GLY A 60 -17.25 7.81 -2.37
C GLY A 60 -17.24 8.28 -3.82
N ARG A 61 -16.83 9.53 -4.09
CA ARG A 61 -16.70 10.03 -5.47
C ARG A 61 -15.62 9.26 -6.23
N LYS A 62 -16.00 8.60 -7.33
CA LYS A 62 -15.06 7.96 -8.26
C LYS A 62 -14.15 9.01 -8.91
N LEU A 63 -12.85 8.78 -8.88
CA LEU A 63 -11.86 9.65 -9.51
C LEU A 63 -11.76 9.33 -11.01
N LEU A 64 -11.40 10.35 -11.81
CA LEU A 64 -11.27 10.19 -13.27
C LEU A 64 -10.19 9.18 -13.65
N CYS A 65 -9.13 9.11 -12.85
CA CYS A 65 -8.07 8.12 -12.93
C CYS A 65 -7.52 7.83 -11.52
N PRO A 66 -6.77 6.72 -11.34
CA PRO A 66 -6.04 6.47 -10.11
C PRO A 66 -5.10 7.65 -9.81
N THR A 67 -5.27 8.28 -8.67
CA THR A 67 -4.39 9.38 -8.23
C THR A 67 -3.24 8.80 -7.41
N LEU A 68 -2.02 9.27 -7.69
CA LEU A 68 -0.80 8.94 -6.96
C LEU A 68 -0.43 10.11 -6.03
N GLU A 69 -0.28 9.82 -4.74
CA GLU A 69 0.08 10.79 -3.71
C GLU A 69 1.31 10.28 -2.94
N PHE A 70 2.20 11.21 -2.59
CA PHE A 70 3.35 10.94 -1.74
C PHE A 70 3.22 11.74 -0.44
N SER A 71 3.37 11.06 0.69
CA SER A 71 3.51 11.69 1.99
C SER A 71 4.90 11.41 2.54
N TYR A 72 5.53 12.41 3.16
CA TYR A 72 6.78 12.19 3.86
C TYR A 72 6.53 11.33 5.10
N LYS A 73 7.27 10.23 5.24
CA LYS A 73 7.14 9.35 6.40
C LYS A 73 7.92 9.94 7.57
N ASN A 74 7.21 10.71 8.38
CA ASN A 74 7.72 11.36 9.58
C ASN A 74 6.58 11.45 10.57
N ASP A 75 6.50 10.43 11.44
CA ASP A 75 5.51 10.34 12.52
C ASP A 75 5.90 11.27 13.68
#